data_AF-A0A1V2AX03-F1
#
_entry.id   AF-A0A1V2AX03-F1
#
_cell.length_a   1.000
_cell.length_b   1.000
_cell.length_c   1.000
_cell.angle_alpha   90.00
_cell.angle_beta   90.00
_cell.angle_gamma   90.00
#
_symmetry.space_group_name_H-M   'P 1'
#
loop_
_entity.id
_entity.type
_entity.pdbx_description
1 polymer ?
#
loop_
_entity_poly.entity_id
_entity_poly.type
_entity_poly.pdbx_seq_one_letter_code
_entity_poly.pdbx_strand_id
1 'polypeptide(L)'
;MNFKGGVIIIGSLLWEDTPIRHKWKTLNLENVATKRLVSVPIRYGRQSSTRSDTYTMIFSNNSSTQQGQAFILGFKDEIKNARMLERQAFALGAAEGFEPIGIPSINKSWGTVGLLVNPNIDTKDKRNADVVRNWWRNLYQKYSETFDHLQYRIDDNEIPVIDKNGFLQIPWTEEMNDFDFLIATPVVPKPKRLLTPKEISEQMNIKKYRTYFDKNRDNDIQTFQDLEILEHLNG
;
A
#
# COMPACT_ATOMS: atom_id res chain seq x y z
N MET A 1 4.06 -9.67 24.62
CA MET A 1 3.72 -9.30 23.25
C MET A 1 4.92 -9.53 22.37
N ASN A 2 4.83 -10.46 21.42
CA ASN A 2 5.84 -10.62 20.40
C ASN A 2 5.16 -10.96 19.07
N PHE A 3 5.06 -9.95 18.21
CA PHE A 3 4.33 -10.06 16.96
C PHE A 3 5.25 -9.84 15.77
N LYS A 4 5.07 -10.64 14.73
CA LYS A 4 5.76 -10.50 13.47
C LYS A 4 5.02 -9.49 12.60
N GLY A 5 5.72 -8.44 12.20
CA GLY A 5 5.19 -7.37 11.37
C GLY A 5 5.82 -7.34 9.99
N GLY A 6 5.16 -6.71 9.03
CA GLY A 6 5.71 -6.46 7.71
C GLY A 6 4.99 -5.35 6.96
N VAL A 7 5.43 -5.10 5.74
CA VAL A 7 4.85 -4.14 4.80
C VAL A 7 4.45 -4.82 3.50
N ILE A 8 3.26 -4.53 2.99
CA ILE A 8 2.83 -4.89 1.63
C ILE A 8 3.24 -3.76 0.69
N ILE A 9 3.99 -4.09 -0.36
CA ILE A 9 4.53 -3.16 -1.34
C ILE A 9 3.97 -3.48 -2.73
N ILE A 10 3.22 -2.52 -3.29
CA ILE A 10 2.50 -2.66 -4.57
C ILE A 10 3.08 -1.79 -5.70
N GLY A 11 4.32 -1.30 -5.56
CA GLY A 11 4.94 -0.49 -6.61
C GLY A 11 6.31 0.05 -6.24
N SER A 12 6.56 1.30 -6.63
CA SER A 12 7.89 1.92 -6.63
C SER A 12 8.69 1.90 -5.32
N LEU A 13 8.05 1.71 -4.15
CA LEU A 13 8.78 1.54 -2.89
C LEU A 13 9.79 0.40 -2.92
N LEU A 14 9.54 -0.65 -3.72
CA LEU A 14 10.43 -1.81 -3.81
C LEU A 14 11.74 -1.47 -4.55
N TRP A 15 11.63 -0.85 -5.72
CA TRP A 15 12.73 -0.71 -6.68
C TRP A 15 13.30 0.71 -6.79
N GLU A 16 12.56 1.74 -6.39
CA GLU A 16 13.05 3.11 -6.45
C GLU A 16 13.99 3.38 -5.27
N ASP A 17 15.19 3.90 -5.58
CA ASP A 17 16.26 4.05 -4.61
C ASP A 17 16.61 5.51 -4.33
N THR A 18 15.58 6.30 -3.98
CA THR A 18 15.82 7.62 -3.41
C THR A 18 16.49 7.47 -2.03
N PRO A 19 17.28 8.45 -1.56
CA PRO A 19 17.98 8.35 -0.28
C PRO A 19 17.07 7.98 0.91
N ILE A 20 15.84 8.51 0.93
CA ILE A 20 14.86 8.23 1.99
C ILE A 20 14.30 6.80 1.91
N ARG A 21 14.00 6.30 0.71
CA ARG A 21 13.51 4.93 0.49
C ARG A 21 14.61 3.91 0.76
N HIS A 22 15.83 4.20 0.32
CA HIS A 22 17.00 3.37 0.62
C HIS A 22 17.23 3.23 2.13
N LYS A 23 17.22 4.36 2.85
CA LYS A 23 17.37 4.40 4.30
C LYS A 23 16.25 3.62 5.00
N TRP A 24 15.00 3.82 4.60
CA TRP A 24 13.85 3.08 5.15
C TRP A 24 13.98 1.58 4.94
N LYS A 25 14.22 1.10 3.71
CA LYS A 25 14.44 -0.33 3.40
C LYS A 25 15.56 -0.91 4.28
N THR A 26 16.69 -0.21 4.36
CA THR A 26 17.89 -0.68 5.08
C THR A 26 17.72 -0.68 6.60
N LEU A 27 16.97 0.26 7.18
CA LEU A 27 16.85 0.36 8.64
C LEU A 27 15.65 -0.41 9.19
N ASN A 28 14.58 -0.56 8.41
CA ASN A 28 13.29 -1.05 8.92
C ASN A 28 12.94 -2.45 8.45
N LEU A 29 13.37 -2.86 7.25
CA LEU A 29 12.92 -4.10 6.61
C LEU A 29 14.00 -5.18 6.62
N GLU A 30 13.56 -6.43 6.63
CA GLU A 30 14.42 -7.57 6.31
C GLU A 30 15.09 -7.38 4.94
N ASN A 31 16.10 -8.20 4.65
CA ASN A 31 16.79 -8.14 3.37
C ASN A 31 15.79 -8.27 2.21
N VAL A 32 15.89 -7.42 1.17
CA VAL A 32 14.97 -7.44 0.02
C VAL A 32 14.92 -8.81 -0.68
N ALA A 33 15.98 -9.62 -0.57
CA ALA A 33 16.00 -11.00 -1.06
C ALA A 33 15.02 -11.95 -0.33
N THR A 34 14.54 -11.59 0.87
CA THR A 34 13.53 -12.35 1.62
C THR A 34 12.10 -11.93 1.30
N LYS A 35 11.91 -11.02 0.32
CA LYS A 35 10.58 -10.60 -0.13
C LYS A 35 9.73 -11.81 -0.52
N ARG A 36 8.47 -11.77 -0.13
CA ARG A 36 7.51 -12.84 -0.41
C ARG A 36 6.46 -12.33 -1.37
N LEU A 37 6.24 -13.09 -2.44
CA LEU A 37 5.14 -12.78 -3.36
C LEU A 37 3.81 -12.89 -2.61
N VAL A 38 2.91 -11.96 -2.85
CA VAL A 38 1.56 -11.99 -2.29
C VAL A 38 0.54 -11.58 -3.35
N SER A 39 -0.58 -12.29 -3.36
CA SER A 39 -1.75 -11.95 -4.14
C SER A 39 -2.56 -10.86 -3.42
N VAL A 40 -2.76 -9.70 -4.05
CA VAL A 40 -3.58 -8.62 -3.49
C VAL A 40 -4.45 -7.96 -4.55
N PRO A 41 -5.61 -7.38 -4.20
CA PRO A 41 -6.49 -6.78 -5.19
C PRO A 41 -5.98 -5.38 -5.56
N ILE A 42 -5.11 -5.34 -6.58
CA ILE A 42 -4.46 -4.11 -7.07
C ILE A 42 -4.74 -3.87 -8.55
N ARG A 43 -4.79 -2.59 -8.92
CA ARG A 43 -5.01 -2.15 -10.30
C ARG A 43 -4.44 -0.75 -10.53
N TYR A 44 -4.38 -0.30 -11.78
CA TYR A 44 -4.09 1.10 -12.07
C TYR A 44 -5.30 1.99 -11.77
N GLY A 45 -5.10 3.09 -11.07
CA GLY A 45 -6.23 3.94 -10.67
C GLY A 45 -5.92 5.33 -10.10
N ARG A 46 -4.64 5.72 -9.98
CA ARG A 46 -4.28 7.06 -9.50
C ARG A 46 -3.33 7.77 -10.45
N GLN A 47 -3.75 8.90 -10.98
CA GLN A 47 -2.87 9.79 -11.73
C GLN A 47 -1.81 10.39 -10.79
N SER A 48 -0.54 10.34 -11.20
CA SER A 48 0.58 10.86 -10.41
C SER A 48 1.37 11.92 -11.18
N SER A 49 1.42 13.13 -10.64
CA SER A 49 2.19 14.24 -11.23
C SER A 49 3.70 13.95 -11.27
N THR A 50 4.22 13.22 -10.28
CA THR A 50 5.62 12.77 -10.23
C THR A 50 5.95 11.67 -11.24
N ARG A 51 4.94 11.13 -11.92
CA ARG A 51 5.05 10.11 -12.98
C ARG A 51 4.51 10.67 -14.30
N SER A 52 4.78 11.95 -14.57
CA SER A 52 4.36 12.63 -15.80
C SER A 52 2.85 12.55 -16.06
N ASP A 53 2.02 12.61 -15.02
CA ASP A 53 0.56 12.46 -15.10
C ASP A 53 0.08 11.13 -15.70
N THR A 54 0.86 10.06 -15.57
CA THR A 54 0.37 8.69 -15.84
C THR A 54 -0.23 8.07 -14.59
N TYR A 55 -0.77 6.85 -14.74
CA TYR A 55 -1.45 6.14 -13.66
C TYR A 55 -0.50 5.24 -12.87
N THR A 56 -0.65 5.24 -11.55
CA THR A 56 -0.01 4.34 -10.60
C THR A 56 -1.00 3.33 -10.04
N MET A 57 -0.48 2.26 -9.44
CA MET A 57 -1.27 1.21 -8.84
C MET A 57 -1.94 1.68 -7.53
N ILE A 58 -3.11 1.11 -7.25
CA ILE A 58 -3.93 1.31 -6.05
C ILE A 58 -4.43 -0.05 -5.56
N PHE A 59 -4.76 -0.16 -4.27
CA PHE A 59 -5.66 -1.23 -3.81
C PHE A 59 -7.09 -0.91 -4.25
N SER A 60 -7.89 -1.94 -4.53
CA SER A 60 -9.30 -1.77 -4.85
C SER A 60 -10.13 -2.99 -4.46
N ASN A 61 -11.25 -2.76 -3.79
CA ASN A 61 -12.28 -3.75 -3.47
C ASN A 61 -13.43 -3.77 -4.50
N ASN A 62 -13.29 -3.07 -5.62
CA ASN A 62 -14.28 -3.11 -6.70
C ASN A 62 -14.41 -4.55 -7.23
N SER A 63 -15.64 -4.99 -7.55
CA SER A 63 -15.90 -6.37 -7.99
C SER A 63 -15.22 -6.76 -9.30
N SER A 64 -14.84 -5.77 -10.14
CA SER A 64 -14.07 -5.99 -11.36
C SER A 64 -12.56 -6.10 -11.13
N THR A 65 -12.09 -5.77 -9.93
CA THR A 65 -10.66 -5.83 -9.58
C THR A 65 -10.28 -7.28 -9.29
N GLN A 66 -9.44 -7.85 -10.14
CA GLN A 66 -8.85 -9.16 -9.91
C GLN A 66 -7.58 -9.03 -9.06
N GLN A 67 -7.09 -10.19 -8.61
CA GLN A 67 -5.83 -10.27 -7.90
C GLN A 67 -4.66 -9.87 -8.81
N GLY A 68 -3.76 -9.04 -8.27
CA GLY A 68 -2.46 -8.76 -8.83
C GLY A 68 -1.34 -9.31 -7.95
N GLN A 69 -0.11 -9.03 -8.34
CA GLN A 69 1.11 -9.50 -7.69
C GLN A 69 1.81 -8.34 -6.99
N ALA A 70 2.10 -8.53 -5.71
CA ALA A 70 2.85 -7.60 -4.87
C ALA A 70 3.83 -8.35 -3.99
N PHE A 71 4.55 -7.61 -3.13
CA PHE A 71 5.50 -8.22 -2.20
C PHE A 71 5.20 -7.86 -0.75
N ILE A 72 5.45 -8.82 0.15
CA ILE A 72 5.60 -8.58 1.58
C ILE A 72 7.09 -8.56 1.92
N LEU A 73 7.51 -7.56 2.67
CA LEU A 73 8.79 -7.57 3.38
C LEU A 73 8.55 -7.49 4.89
N GLY A 74 9.17 -8.40 5.63
CA GLY A 74 9.11 -8.39 7.09
C GLY A 74 9.85 -7.19 7.68
N PHE A 75 9.46 -6.77 8.88
CA PHE A 75 10.27 -5.85 9.67
C PHE A 75 11.47 -6.58 10.27
N LYS A 76 12.61 -5.88 10.39
CA LYS A 76 13.80 -6.44 11.08
C LYS A 76 13.52 -6.79 12.53
N ASP A 77 12.74 -5.95 13.19
CA ASP A 77 12.42 -6.07 14.60
C ASP A 77 10.99 -6.59 14.78
N GLU A 78 10.83 -7.54 15.70
CA GLU A 78 9.52 -7.95 16.17
C GLU A 78 8.80 -6.80 16.89
N ILE A 79 7.47 -6.75 16.76
CA ILE A 79 6.62 -5.74 17.37
C ILE A 79 6.35 -6.14 18.82
N LYS A 80 7.09 -5.53 19.75
CA LYS A 80 6.97 -5.79 21.19
C LYS A 80 5.92 -4.92 21.89
N ASN A 81 5.50 -3.83 21.27
CA ASN A 81 4.44 -2.93 21.74
C ASN A 81 3.88 -2.10 20.59
N ALA A 82 2.72 -1.47 20.78
CA ALA A 82 2.03 -0.71 19.74
C ALA A 82 2.85 0.49 19.22
N ARG A 83 3.71 1.08 20.07
CA ARG A 83 4.61 2.17 19.68
C ARG A 83 5.65 1.73 18.66
N MET A 84 6.07 0.47 18.68
CA MET A 84 6.97 -0.06 17.63
C MET A 84 6.25 -0.10 16.27
N LEU A 85 5.00 -0.56 16.23
CA LEU A 85 4.21 -0.55 14.99
C LEU A 85 3.98 0.88 14.49
N GLU A 86 3.66 1.82 15.38
CA GLU A 86 3.54 3.24 15.05
C GLU A 86 4.83 3.81 14.44
N ARG A 87 6.01 3.45 14.98
CA ARG A 87 7.30 3.85 14.41
C ARG A 87 7.53 3.29 13.01
N GLN A 88 7.12 2.04 12.75
CA GLN A 88 7.18 1.46 11.41
C GLN A 88 6.25 2.19 10.44
N ALA A 89 5.05 2.56 10.90
CA ALA A 89 4.10 3.33 10.11
C ALA A 89 4.62 4.73 9.76
N PHE A 90 5.20 5.46 10.72
CA PHE A 90 5.82 6.76 10.44
C PHE A 90 7.01 6.63 9.48
N ALA A 91 7.85 5.61 9.65
CA ALA A 91 8.98 5.39 8.75
C ALA A 91 8.53 5.10 7.31
N LEU A 92 7.45 4.32 7.14
CA LEU A 92 6.82 4.13 5.83
C LEU A 92 6.23 5.43 5.28
N GLY A 93 5.52 6.20 6.12
CA GLY A 93 4.98 7.50 5.74
C GLY A 93 6.06 8.48 5.25
N ALA A 94 7.22 8.50 5.91
CA ALA A 94 8.38 9.26 5.47
C ALA A 94 8.87 8.81 4.08
N ALA A 95 8.99 7.50 3.86
CA ALA A 95 9.43 6.91 2.59
C ALA A 95 8.46 7.19 1.41
N GLU A 96 7.18 7.40 1.72
CA GLU A 96 6.13 7.82 0.78
C GLU A 96 6.01 9.34 0.64
N GLY A 97 6.71 10.12 1.47
CA GLY A 97 6.67 11.59 1.45
C GLY A 97 5.40 12.18 2.06
N PHE A 98 4.86 11.54 3.10
CA PHE A 98 3.73 12.05 3.89
C PHE A 98 4.13 13.16 4.87
N GLU A 99 5.37 13.14 5.34
CA GLU A 99 5.85 14.10 6.34
C GLU A 99 5.93 15.53 5.77
N PRO A 100 5.18 16.48 6.33
CA PRO A 100 5.54 17.89 6.24
C PRO A 100 6.90 18.10 6.91
N ILE A 101 7.59 19.20 6.57
CA ILE A 101 8.94 19.49 7.08
C ILE A 101 8.97 19.36 8.62
N GLY A 102 9.69 18.35 9.11
CA GLY A 102 9.94 18.11 10.53
C GLY A 102 8.79 17.48 11.33
N ILE A 103 7.68 17.06 10.70
CA ILE A 103 6.52 16.49 11.41
C ILE A 103 6.22 15.08 10.89
N PRO A 104 6.43 14.02 11.70
CA PRO A 104 6.04 12.66 11.33
C PRO A 104 4.55 12.55 11.02
N SER A 105 4.21 11.94 9.89
CA SER A 105 2.83 11.75 9.46
C SER A 105 2.64 10.41 8.76
N ILE A 106 1.49 9.79 9.01
CA ILE A 106 1.01 8.61 8.26
C ILE A 106 -0.09 8.98 7.26
N ASN A 107 -0.45 10.26 7.11
CA ASN A 107 -1.54 10.70 6.27
C ASN A 107 -1.13 11.90 5.39
N LYS A 108 -1.63 11.91 4.16
CA LYS A 108 -1.58 13.03 3.22
C LYS A 108 -2.84 13.01 2.36
N SER A 109 -3.13 14.12 1.68
CA SER A 109 -4.35 14.26 0.87
C SER A 109 -4.53 13.20 -0.24
N TRP A 110 -3.45 12.50 -0.62
CA TRP A 110 -3.48 11.50 -1.68
C TRP A 110 -3.27 10.06 -1.20
N GLY A 111 -2.99 9.82 0.07
CA GLY A 111 -2.69 8.49 0.59
C GLY A 111 -2.39 8.48 2.10
N THR A 112 -2.43 7.28 2.67
CA THR A 112 -2.20 7.06 4.10
C THR A 112 -1.50 5.72 4.33
N VAL A 113 -1.00 5.45 5.54
CA VAL A 113 -0.51 4.12 5.95
C VAL A 113 -1.59 3.38 6.71
N GLY A 114 -2.19 2.35 6.12
CA GLY A 114 -3.19 1.51 6.78
C GLY A 114 -2.59 0.27 7.46
N LEU A 115 -3.32 -0.29 8.42
CA LEU A 115 -2.98 -1.52 9.15
C LEU A 115 -3.92 -2.66 8.78
N LEU A 116 -3.37 -3.76 8.31
CA LEU A 116 -4.04 -5.05 8.16
C LEU A 116 -3.68 -5.94 9.35
N VAL A 117 -4.69 -6.49 10.01
CA VAL A 117 -4.54 -7.33 11.21
C VAL A 117 -4.86 -8.77 10.84
N ASN A 118 -4.00 -9.71 11.24
CA ASN A 118 -4.24 -11.13 11.02
C ASN A 118 -5.57 -11.54 11.70
N PRO A 119 -6.53 -12.14 10.97
CA PRO A 119 -7.82 -12.53 11.55
C PRO A 119 -7.68 -13.55 12.69
N ASN A 120 -6.61 -14.34 12.69
CA ASN A 120 -6.34 -15.36 13.71
C ASN A 120 -5.52 -14.83 14.88
N ILE A 121 -5.15 -13.54 14.92
CA ILE A 121 -4.27 -12.99 15.98
C ILE A 121 -4.88 -13.14 17.39
N ASP A 122 -6.20 -13.15 17.50
CA ASP A 122 -6.88 -13.28 18.78
C ASP A 122 -6.72 -14.68 19.38
N THR A 123 -6.52 -15.70 18.54
CA THR A 123 -6.21 -17.06 18.99
C THR A 123 -4.80 -17.15 19.58
N LYS A 124 -3.88 -16.29 19.13
CA LYS A 124 -2.49 -16.22 19.58
C LYS A 124 -2.35 -15.37 20.84
N ASP A 125 -2.85 -14.13 20.81
CA ASP A 125 -2.70 -13.17 21.91
C ASP A 125 -3.69 -12.00 21.79
N LYS A 126 -4.97 -12.28 22.06
CA LYS A 126 -6.05 -11.27 22.00
C LYS A 126 -5.76 -10.01 22.81
N ARG A 127 -5.27 -10.15 24.04
CA ARG A 127 -5.03 -9.00 24.94
C ARG A 127 -4.05 -8.01 24.31
N ASN A 128 -2.92 -8.49 23.79
CA ASN A 128 -1.95 -7.60 23.17
C ASN A 128 -2.39 -7.12 21.78
N ALA A 129 -3.14 -7.93 21.02
CA ALA A 129 -3.77 -7.49 19.78
C ALA A 129 -4.73 -6.32 19.99
N ASP A 130 -5.55 -6.37 21.04
CA ASP A 130 -6.48 -5.28 21.39
C ASP A 130 -5.76 -4.00 21.80
N VAL A 131 -4.62 -4.09 22.49
CA VAL A 131 -3.75 -2.94 22.78
C VAL A 131 -3.28 -2.28 21.47
N VAL A 132 -2.84 -3.08 20.49
CA VAL A 132 -2.42 -2.57 19.17
C VAL A 132 -3.59 -1.92 18.43
N ARG A 133 -4.76 -2.57 18.37
CA ARG A 133 -5.95 -2.02 17.69
C ARG A 133 -6.39 -0.69 18.32
N ASN A 134 -6.42 -0.60 19.65
CA ASN A 134 -6.82 0.63 20.33
C ASN A 134 -5.80 1.75 20.14
N TRP A 135 -4.50 1.44 20.18
CA TRP A 135 -3.47 2.41 19.87
C TRP A 135 -3.59 2.93 18.44
N TRP A 136 -3.83 2.04 17.47
CA TRP A 136 -4.00 2.40 16.06
C TRP A 136 -5.21 3.30 15.83
N ARG A 137 -6.35 2.98 16.44
CA ARG A 137 -7.56 3.84 16.42
C ARG A 137 -7.24 5.24 16.96
N ASN A 138 -6.55 5.32 18.10
CA ASN A 138 -6.18 6.60 18.71
C ASN A 138 -5.17 7.38 17.86
N LEU A 139 -4.27 6.70 17.15
CA LEU A 139 -3.39 7.33 16.17
C LEU A 139 -4.20 7.97 15.03
N TYR A 140 -5.17 7.24 14.48
CA TYR A 140 -6.03 7.73 13.39
C TYR A 140 -6.98 8.85 13.80
N GLN A 141 -7.40 8.91 15.07
CA GLN A 141 -8.18 10.04 15.59
C GLN A 141 -7.45 11.38 15.45
N LYS A 142 -6.10 11.40 15.46
CA LYS A 142 -5.31 12.62 15.25
C LYS A 142 -5.44 13.18 13.83
N TYR A 143 -5.96 12.39 12.89
CA TYR A 143 -6.14 12.77 11.49
C TYR A 143 -7.62 12.95 11.11
N SER A 144 -8.54 12.99 12.07
CA SER A 144 -9.99 13.05 11.83
C SER A 144 -10.44 14.21 10.93
N GLU A 145 -9.71 15.33 10.93
CA GLU A 145 -9.99 16.51 10.10
C GLU A 145 -9.43 16.40 8.67
N THR A 146 -8.48 15.51 8.42
CA THR A 146 -7.73 15.45 7.15
C THR A 146 -7.82 14.10 6.44
N PHE A 147 -8.24 13.05 7.15
CA PHE A 147 -8.42 11.71 6.64
C PHE A 147 -9.91 11.44 6.44
N ASP A 148 -10.29 11.24 5.18
CA ASP A 148 -11.61 10.75 4.80
C ASP A 148 -11.49 9.39 4.12
N HIS A 149 -11.82 8.34 4.86
CA HIS A 149 -11.78 6.97 4.36
C HIS A 149 -12.68 6.76 3.12
N LEU A 150 -13.76 7.52 2.94
CA LEU A 150 -14.63 7.42 1.76
C LEU A 150 -13.92 7.88 0.48
N GLN A 151 -12.77 8.54 0.57
CA GLN A 151 -11.93 8.84 -0.59
C GLN A 151 -11.15 7.62 -1.09
N TYR A 152 -11.13 6.49 -0.37
CA TYR A 152 -10.34 5.31 -0.72
C TYR A 152 -11.16 4.23 -1.44
N ARG A 153 -12.14 4.66 -2.23
CA ARG A 153 -12.92 3.86 -3.19
C ARG A 153 -12.86 4.52 -4.57
N ILE A 154 -12.92 3.74 -5.64
CA ILE A 154 -12.88 4.20 -7.02
C ILE A 154 -14.23 4.84 -7.40
N ASP A 155 -15.33 4.22 -6.98
CA ASP A 155 -16.69 4.70 -7.19
C ASP A 155 -17.55 4.52 -5.94
N ASP A 156 -18.78 5.02 -5.96
CA ASP A 156 -19.66 5.02 -4.78
C ASP A 156 -20.18 3.63 -4.39
N ASN A 157 -20.08 2.64 -5.28
CA ASN A 157 -20.53 1.26 -5.03
C ASN A 157 -19.41 0.39 -4.41
N GLU A 158 -18.16 0.84 -4.49
CA GLU A 158 -17.03 0.13 -3.90
C GLU A 158 -16.90 0.42 -2.39
N ILE A 159 -16.67 -0.65 -1.62
CA ILE A 159 -16.31 -0.53 -0.20
C ILE A 159 -14.89 0.06 -0.10
N PRO A 160 -14.67 1.15 0.65
CA PRO A 160 -13.34 1.72 0.83
C PRO A 160 -12.30 0.67 1.27
N VAL A 161 -11.10 0.75 0.71
CA VAL A 161 -10.01 -0.20 1.04
C VAL A 161 -9.41 0.01 2.43
N ILE A 162 -9.82 1.07 3.13
CA ILE A 162 -9.43 1.39 4.49
C ILE A 162 -10.65 1.94 5.23
N ASP A 163 -10.83 1.57 6.49
CA ASP A 163 -11.93 2.08 7.32
C ASP A 163 -11.59 3.43 7.96
N LYS A 164 -12.57 4.03 8.63
CA LYS A 164 -12.42 5.31 9.37
C LYS A 164 -11.37 5.27 10.49
N ASN A 165 -10.96 4.08 10.92
CA ASN A 165 -9.98 3.88 11.99
C ASN A 165 -8.59 3.50 11.45
N GLY A 166 -8.43 3.50 10.13
CA GLY A 166 -7.16 3.16 9.50
C GLY A 166 -6.88 1.68 9.33
N PHE A 167 -7.88 0.80 9.47
CA PHE A 167 -7.72 -0.62 9.21
C PHE A 167 -7.98 -0.93 7.75
N LEU A 168 -7.03 -1.59 7.10
CA LEU A 168 -7.16 -2.05 5.73
C LEU A 168 -8.29 -3.08 5.62
N GLN A 169 -9.13 -2.89 4.60
CA GLN A 169 -10.28 -3.73 4.28
C GLN A 169 -9.98 -4.58 3.03
N ILE A 170 -8.76 -5.09 2.91
CA ILE A 170 -8.37 -6.02 1.84
C ILE A 170 -8.36 -7.46 2.37
N PRO A 171 -8.54 -8.47 1.50
CA PRO A 171 -8.50 -9.87 1.93
C PRO A 171 -7.16 -10.24 2.56
N TRP A 172 -7.22 -11.04 3.62
CA TRP A 172 -6.07 -11.74 4.17
C TRP A 172 -5.85 -13.04 3.38
N THR A 173 -4.68 -13.22 2.78
CA THR A 173 -4.36 -14.41 1.97
C THR A 173 -3.38 -15.34 2.68
N GLU A 174 -3.20 -16.56 2.18
CA GLU A 174 -2.36 -17.57 2.83
C GLU A 174 -0.89 -17.15 2.95
N GLU A 175 -0.38 -16.41 1.97
CA GLU A 175 1.00 -15.91 1.95
C GLU A 175 1.29 -14.91 3.09
N MET A 176 0.22 -14.35 3.70
CA MET A 176 0.29 -13.42 4.82
C MET A 176 0.36 -14.12 6.19
N ASN A 177 0.06 -15.42 6.28
CA ASN A 177 -0.17 -16.13 7.56
C ASN A 177 1.03 -16.14 8.53
N ASP A 178 2.23 -15.90 8.04
CA ASP A 178 3.44 -15.77 8.84
C ASP A 178 3.55 -14.43 9.59
N PHE A 179 2.63 -13.48 9.34
CA PHE A 179 2.61 -12.17 9.94
C PHE A 179 1.39 -12.01 10.85
N ASP A 180 1.56 -11.24 11.91
CA ASP A 180 0.47 -10.83 12.80
C ASP A 180 -0.12 -9.49 12.36
N PHE A 181 0.74 -8.61 11.83
CA PHE A 181 0.37 -7.27 11.35
C PHE A 181 1.09 -6.96 10.05
N LEU A 182 0.36 -6.38 9.10
CA LEU A 182 0.91 -5.84 7.87
C LEU A 182 0.50 -4.38 7.72
N ILE A 183 1.41 -3.52 7.31
CA ILE A 183 1.06 -2.15 6.90
C ILE A 183 1.16 -2.01 5.38
N ALA A 184 0.39 -1.11 4.80
CA ALA A 184 0.46 -0.80 3.38
C ALA A 184 0.08 0.66 3.14
N THR A 185 0.38 1.16 1.94
CA THR A 185 0.01 2.52 1.53
C THR A 185 -1.20 2.51 0.59
N PRO A 186 -2.45 2.49 1.07
CA PRO A 186 -3.58 2.81 0.21
C PRO A 186 -3.48 4.27 -0.23
N VAL A 187 -3.87 4.52 -1.48
CA VAL A 187 -3.85 5.85 -2.09
C VAL A 187 -5.22 6.17 -2.66
N VAL A 188 -5.57 7.45 -2.64
CA VAL A 188 -6.86 7.94 -3.15
C VAL A 188 -6.91 7.76 -4.67
N PRO A 189 -7.90 7.01 -5.22
CA PRO A 189 -8.06 6.87 -6.66
C PRO A 189 -8.34 8.21 -7.33
N LYS A 190 -7.74 8.42 -8.50
CA LYS A 190 -7.93 9.60 -9.35
C LYS A 190 -7.66 9.21 -10.80
N PRO A 191 -8.68 9.15 -11.67
CA PRO A 191 -10.07 9.60 -11.47
C PRO A 191 -10.91 8.67 -10.58
N LYS A 192 -12.11 9.13 -10.20
CA LYS A 192 -13.13 8.35 -9.48
C LYS A 192 -13.97 7.51 -10.44
N ARG A 193 -13.28 6.64 -11.17
CA ARG A 193 -13.86 5.63 -12.07
C ARG A 193 -12.81 4.59 -12.44
N LEU A 194 -13.28 3.45 -12.94
CA LEU A 194 -12.41 2.44 -13.53
C LEU A 194 -11.70 3.00 -14.77
N LEU A 195 -10.41 2.66 -14.89
CA LEU A 195 -9.59 2.91 -16.07
C LEU A 195 -9.46 1.62 -16.87
N THR A 196 -9.65 1.72 -18.17
CA THR A 196 -9.40 0.62 -19.10
C THR A 196 -7.90 0.50 -19.42
N PRO A 197 -7.42 -0.70 -19.78
CA PRO A 197 -6.04 -0.91 -20.25
C PRO A 197 -5.65 0.05 -21.39
N LYS A 198 -6.56 0.27 -22.35
CA LYS A 198 -6.38 1.22 -23.45
C LYS A 198 -6.14 2.66 -22.99
N GLU A 199 -6.94 3.17 -22.06
CA GLU A 199 -6.75 4.54 -21.53
C GLU A 199 -5.41 4.68 -20.80
N ILE A 200 -4.99 3.62 -20.10
CA ILE A 200 -3.72 3.60 -19.37
C ILE A 200 -2.56 3.65 -20.36
N SER A 201 -2.56 2.82 -21.42
CA SER A 201 -1.51 2.81 -22.45
C SER A 201 -1.49 4.11 -23.27
N GLU A 202 -2.65 4.65 -23.65
CA GLU A 202 -2.75 5.92 -24.39
C GLU A 202 -2.13 7.06 -23.57
N GLN A 203 -2.43 7.14 -22.27
CA GLN A 203 -1.85 8.17 -21.40
C GLN A 203 -0.33 8.05 -21.31
N MET A 204 0.22 6.83 -21.23
CA MET A 204 1.68 6.61 -21.24
C MET A 204 2.32 7.09 -22.55
N ASN A 205 1.67 6.81 -23.70
CA ASN A 205 2.13 7.24 -25.02
C ASN A 205 2.08 8.77 -25.17
N ILE A 206 0.96 9.40 -24.79
CA ILE A 206 0.78 10.87 -24.83
C ILE A 206 1.85 11.57 -23.97
N LYS A 207 2.07 11.06 -22.75
CA LYS A 207 3.02 11.64 -21.79
C LYS A 207 4.47 11.20 -22.02
N LYS A 208 4.70 10.28 -22.97
CA LYS A 208 6.00 9.65 -23.26
C LYS A 208 6.67 9.12 -21.99
N TYR A 209 5.88 8.50 -21.11
CA TYR A 209 6.33 8.01 -19.81
C TYR A 209 5.73 6.63 -19.52
N ARG A 210 6.55 5.59 -19.64
CA ARG A 210 6.20 4.20 -19.30
C ARG A 210 7.06 3.60 -18.18
N THR A 211 8.03 4.36 -17.66
CA THR A 211 9.03 3.88 -16.68
C THR A 211 8.41 3.22 -15.45
N TYR A 212 7.32 3.78 -14.90
CA TYR A 212 6.66 3.18 -13.73
C TYR A 212 6.06 1.80 -14.04
N PHE A 213 5.42 1.65 -15.21
CA PHE A 213 4.85 0.39 -15.68
C PHE A 213 5.95 -0.65 -15.89
N ASP A 214 6.97 -0.30 -16.68
CA ASP A 214 8.07 -1.22 -16.99
C ASP A 214 8.82 -1.63 -15.72
N LYS A 215 9.15 -0.68 -14.83
CA LYS A 215 9.90 -0.99 -13.60
C LYS A 215 9.12 -1.85 -12.62
N ASN A 216 7.80 -1.69 -12.52
CA ASN A 216 7.00 -2.60 -11.72
C ASN A 216 7.06 -4.02 -12.29
N ARG A 217 6.92 -4.18 -13.61
CA ARG A 217 6.99 -5.48 -14.28
C ARG A 217 8.38 -6.12 -14.20
N ASP A 218 9.45 -5.34 -14.38
CA ASP A 218 10.84 -5.78 -14.19
C ASP A 218 11.12 -6.28 -12.76
N ASN A 219 10.26 -5.91 -11.81
CA ASN A 219 10.36 -6.30 -10.40
C ASN A 219 9.21 -7.20 -9.95
N ASP A 220 8.51 -7.84 -10.89
CA ASP A 220 7.42 -8.79 -10.65
C ASP A 220 6.23 -8.23 -9.84
N ILE A 221 6.01 -6.91 -9.93
CA ILE A 221 4.81 -6.26 -9.41
C ILE A 221 3.87 -6.05 -10.60
N GLN A 222 2.71 -6.71 -10.58
CA GLN A 222 1.83 -6.78 -11.74
C GLN A 222 0.36 -6.61 -11.36
N THR A 223 -0.43 -6.07 -12.27
CA THR A 223 -1.90 -6.10 -12.16
C THR A 223 -2.48 -7.04 -13.21
N PHE A 224 -3.73 -7.43 -13.04
CA PHE A 224 -4.46 -8.19 -14.06
C PHE A 224 -4.60 -7.46 -15.41
N GLN A 225 -4.34 -6.14 -15.44
CA GLN A 225 -4.45 -5.31 -16.64
C GLN A 225 -3.17 -5.33 -17.50
N ASP A 226 -2.04 -5.82 -16.97
CA ASP A 226 -0.72 -5.59 -17.56
C ASP A 226 -0.56 -6.19 -18.97
N LEU A 227 -1.15 -7.36 -19.22
CA LEU A 227 -1.07 -8.02 -20.53
C LEU A 227 -1.80 -7.21 -21.62
N GLU A 228 -3.03 -6.77 -21.34
CA GLU A 228 -3.81 -5.95 -22.28
C GLU A 228 -3.18 -4.56 -22.47
N ILE A 229 -2.59 -3.97 -21.43
CA ILE A 229 -1.82 -2.72 -21.55
C ILE A 229 -0.64 -2.90 -22.53
N LEU A 230 0.09 -4.02 -22.44
CA LEU A 230 1.20 -4.30 -23.35
C LEU A 230 0.77 -4.45 -24.80
N GLU A 231 -0.36 -5.11 -25.05
CA GLU A 231 -0.92 -5.26 -26.40
C GLU A 231 -1.17 -3.89 -27.03
N HIS A 232 -1.73 -2.94 -26.27
CA HIS A 232 -1.94 -1.56 -26.73
C HIS A 232 -0.68 -0.69 -26.83
N LEU A 233 0.39 -1.03 -26.11
CA LEU A 233 1.67 -0.30 -26.20
C LEU A 233 2.53 -0.76 -27.38
N ASN A 234 2.33 -1.99 -27.86
CA ASN A 234 3.14 -2.61 -28.91
C ASN A 234 2.44 -2.68 -30.28
N GLY A 235 1.12 -2.49 -30.32
CA GLY A 235 0.33 -2.34 -31.54
C GLY A 235 0.30 -0.90 -32.04
#